data_AF-A0A7X4F8P9-F1
#
_entry.id   AF-A0A7X4F8P9-F1
#
_cell.length_a   1.000
_cell.length_b   1.000
_cell.length_c   1.000
_cell.angle_alpha   90.00
_cell.angle_beta   90.00
_cell.angle_gamma   90.00
#
_symmetry.space_group_name_H-M   'P 1'
#
loop_
_entity.id
_entity.type
_entity.pdbx_description
1 polymer ?
#
loop_
_entity_poly.entity_id
_entity_poly.type
_entity_poly.pdbx_seq_one_letter_code
_entity_poly.pdbx_strand_id
1 'polypeptide(L)'
;MFYPAYINLQDRKCLVVGGGTVAERKVVTMLLSGGDVTVISPDATELLTFLSHLGTIRWHKRQLKAGDTNGYFLVCAATDFTDINSAVFAEAHEKNKIRLVNVVDVIPQCTFAAASVVTDGELMLSISTSGKSPATSRRIREYFETLLNADSLYTLGYEAEKPVPIKNQGLPYPVYLLLENRKCVVLCEQKTEEIERRVSLLRQSGASVLCPAPDTVDRHYLEDAFLVIADETSTVNTPCENGDRFIWEYLDEPGAGTHFTPHLVTDDNLIISVAARSSAGTEKAEQLRKKLANQFENNGYGAFIEFLGARRSEILQSFPTPKKRADFFELLIDSVEDTVSGLQTPPTKCCLGLTNPECSAECLFNWVRNGRLEHANALVSKLLDKAHQCC
;
A
#
# COMPACT_ATOMS: atom_id res chain seq x y z
N MET A 1 -4.77 -1.36 -11.70
CA MET A 1 -3.60 -1.72 -10.88
C MET A 1 -3.15 -0.47 -10.13
N PHE A 2 -2.55 -0.58 -8.94
CA PHE A 2 -1.92 0.58 -8.28
C PHE A 2 -0.41 0.61 -8.57
N TYR A 3 0.18 1.80 -8.57
CA TYR A 3 1.63 1.96 -8.80
C TYR A 3 2.39 1.93 -7.45
N PRO A 4 3.25 0.93 -7.20
CA PRO A 4 4.03 0.85 -5.97
C PRO A 4 5.10 1.96 -5.91
N ALA A 5 5.13 2.73 -4.84
CA ALA A 5 6.09 3.81 -4.64
C ALA A 5 6.55 3.86 -3.19
N TYR A 6 7.85 4.02 -2.97
CA TYR A 6 8.47 4.13 -1.66
C TYR A 6 8.85 5.60 -1.46
N ILE A 7 8.03 6.32 -0.70
CA ILE A 7 8.13 7.78 -0.54
C ILE A 7 9.22 8.12 0.47
N ASN A 8 10.09 9.06 0.11
CA ASN A 8 11.04 9.65 1.04
C ASN A 8 10.34 10.71 1.91
N LEU A 9 10.10 10.38 3.18
CA LEU A 9 9.51 11.31 4.15
C LEU A 9 10.54 12.03 5.03
N GLN A 10 11.84 11.80 4.82
CA GLN A 10 12.87 12.40 5.65
C GLN A 10 12.73 13.93 5.67
N ASP A 11 12.46 14.48 6.86
CA ASP A 11 12.26 15.91 7.13
C ASP A 11 11.09 16.55 6.33
N ARG A 12 10.19 15.74 5.79
CA ARG A 12 9.00 16.21 5.05
C ARG A 12 7.83 16.41 6.00
N LYS A 13 7.13 17.54 5.84
CA LYS A 13 5.92 17.86 6.62
C LYS A 13 4.78 16.92 6.28
N CYS A 14 4.28 16.19 7.27
CA CYS A 14 3.14 15.29 7.13
C CYS A 14 1.99 15.74 8.06
N LEU A 15 0.77 15.80 7.53
CA LEU A 15 -0.43 16.12 8.30
C LEU A 15 -1.32 14.90 8.44
N VAL A 16 -1.78 14.63 9.66
CA VAL A 16 -2.84 13.67 9.96
C VAL A 16 -4.01 14.39 10.63
N VAL A 17 -5.18 14.35 10.01
CA VAL A 17 -6.43 14.88 10.57
C VAL A 17 -7.22 13.74 11.20
N GLY A 18 -7.43 13.81 12.51
CA GLY A 18 -7.95 12.72 13.34
C GLY A 18 -6.92 12.23 14.36
N GLY A 19 -7.40 11.68 15.48
CA GLY A 19 -6.56 11.24 16.59
C GLY A 19 -6.93 9.85 17.13
N GLY A 20 -7.74 9.08 16.40
CA GLY A 20 -8.07 7.69 16.74
C GLY A 20 -6.99 6.68 16.34
N THR A 21 -7.27 5.39 16.52
CA THR A 21 -6.29 4.30 16.24
C THR A 21 -5.84 4.24 14.78
N VAL A 22 -6.69 4.64 13.83
CA VAL A 22 -6.30 4.70 12.41
C VAL A 22 -5.29 5.82 12.17
N ALA A 23 -5.51 6.99 12.77
CA ALA A 23 -4.59 8.12 12.71
C ALA A 23 -3.26 7.78 13.40
N GLU A 24 -3.32 7.14 14.57
CA GLU A 24 -2.14 6.67 15.30
C GLU A 24 -1.21 5.81 14.42
N ARG A 25 -1.74 4.76 13.77
CA ARG A 25 -0.93 3.91 12.87
C ARG A 25 -0.26 4.69 11.73
N LYS A 26 -0.93 5.70 11.19
CA LYS A 26 -0.36 6.57 10.15
C LYS A 26 0.77 7.44 10.71
N VAL A 27 0.58 8.02 11.90
CA VAL A 27 1.62 8.79 12.59
C VAL A 27 2.84 7.92 12.86
N VAL A 28 2.65 6.71 13.41
CA VAL A 28 3.75 5.76 13.68
C VAL A 28 4.55 5.47 12.42
N THR A 29 3.89 5.09 11.33
CA THR A 29 4.56 4.75 10.06
C THR A 29 5.27 5.95 9.42
N MET A 30 4.72 7.15 9.53
CA MET A 30 5.38 8.39 9.07
C MET A 30 6.61 8.72 9.91
N LEU A 31 6.54 8.59 11.24
CA LEU A 31 7.67 8.84 12.15
C LEU A 31 8.83 7.86 11.93
N LEU A 32 8.52 6.58 11.74
CA LEU A 32 9.50 5.55 11.38
C LEU A 32 10.22 5.88 10.05
N SER A 33 9.53 6.63 9.17
CA SER A 33 10.05 7.07 7.87
C SER A 33 10.68 8.47 7.89
N GLY A 34 10.86 9.07 9.07
CA GLY A 34 11.49 10.38 9.23
C GLY A 34 10.58 11.58 8.93
N GLY A 35 9.27 11.37 8.84
CA GLY A 35 8.29 12.44 8.62
C GLY A 35 8.19 13.42 9.79
N ASP A 36 8.06 14.70 9.47
CA ASP A 36 7.77 15.77 10.42
C ASP A 36 6.25 15.89 10.61
N VAL A 37 5.72 15.15 11.60
CA VAL A 37 4.28 14.89 11.72
C VAL A 37 3.56 15.93 12.59
N THR A 38 2.51 16.52 11.99
CA THR A 38 1.48 17.29 12.69
C THR A 38 0.17 16.52 12.75
N VAL A 39 -0.48 16.50 13.91
CA VAL A 39 -1.81 15.93 14.13
C VAL A 39 -2.81 17.04 14.46
N ILE A 40 -3.96 17.06 13.79
CA ILE A 40 -5.07 17.97 14.13
C ILE A 40 -6.28 17.12 14.53
N SER A 41 -6.65 17.19 15.80
CA SER A 41 -7.84 16.51 16.32
C SER A 41 -8.22 17.04 17.71
N PRO A 42 -9.52 17.13 18.06
CA PRO A 42 -9.96 17.48 19.42
C PRO A 42 -9.46 16.51 20.49
N ASP A 43 -9.38 15.23 20.13
CA ASP A 43 -8.98 14.13 21.00
C ASP A 43 -7.88 13.31 20.32
N ALA A 44 -7.06 12.64 21.11
CA ALA A 44 -6.00 11.78 20.60
C ALA A 44 -5.85 10.54 21.50
N THR A 45 -5.33 9.46 20.93
CA THR A 45 -4.96 8.27 21.69
C THR A 45 -3.86 8.55 22.72
N GLU A 46 -3.64 7.58 23.61
CA GLU A 46 -2.59 7.65 24.63
C GLU A 46 -1.20 7.80 24.01
N LEU A 47 -0.87 6.99 22.99
CA LEU A 47 0.41 7.08 22.29
C LEU A 47 0.60 8.43 21.60
N LEU A 48 -0.40 8.97 20.91
CA LEU A 48 -0.29 10.28 20.27
C LEU A 48 -0.08 11.41 21.30
N THR A 49 -0.79 11.34 22.42
CA THR A 49 -0.59 12.29 23.53
C THR A 49 0.82 12.19 24.10
N PHE A 50 1.31 10.97 24.32
CA PHE A 50 2.67 10.70 24.79
C PHE A 50 3.74 11.23 23.84
N LEU A 51 3.63 10.93 22.53
CA LEU A 51 4.56 11.42 21.50
C LEU A 51 4.54 12.95 21.38
N SER A 52 3.38 13.58 21.60
CA SER A 52 3.29 15.04 21.63
C SER A 52 4.01 15.63 22.85
N HIS A 53 3.90 15.01 24.03
CA HIS A 53 4.62 15.45 25.24
C HIS A 53 6.14 15.30 25.10
N LEU A 54 6.60 14.28 24.36
CA LEU A 54 8.01 14.10 24.02
C LEU A 54 8.50 15.10 22.96
N GLY A 55 7.61 15.87 22.33
CA GLY A 55 7.95 16.76 21.21
C GLY A 55 8.23 16.03 19.90
N THR A 56 7.93 14.73 19.81
CA THR A 56 8.12 13.92 18.59
C THR A 56 7.09 14.25 17.52
N ILE A 57 5.90 14.71 17.90
CA ILE A 57 4.87 15.21 16.98
C ILE A 57 4.33 16.57 17.46
N ARG A 58 3.76 17.33 16.53
CA ARG A 58 2.96 18.52 16.87
C ARG A 58 1.49 18.15 16.91
N TRP A 59 0.87 18.15 18.09
CA TRP A 59 -0.57 17.96 18.21
C TRP A 59 -1.31 19.28 18.41
N HIS A 60 -2.20 19.62 17.49
CA HIS A 60 -3.17 20.69 17.64
C HIS A 60 -4.50 20.12 18.15
N LYS A 61 -4.73 20.31 19.45
CA LYS A 61 -5.96 19.88 20.14
C LYS A 61 -7.16 20.75 19.78
N ARG A 62 -7.67 20.60 18.55
CA ARG A 62 -8.80 21.35 17.98
C ARG A 62 -9.34 20.67 16.73
N GLN A 63 -10.49 21.15 16.25
CA GLN A 63 -11.00 20.81 14.93
C GLN A 63 -10.16 21.45 13.81
N LEU A 64 -10.27 20.84 12.62
CA LEU A 64 -9.71 21.35 11.37
C LEU A 64 -10.29 22.72 11.03
N LYS A 65 -9.46 23.60 10.47
CA LYS A 65 -9.82 24.91 9.94
C LYS A 65 -9.32 25.03 8.51
N ALA A 66 -9.98 25.86 7.73
CA ALA A 66 -9.49 26.23 6.40
C ALA A 66 -8.07 26.81 6.50
N GLY A 67 -7.18 26.36 5.61
CA GLY A 67 -5.78 26.71 5.51
C GLY A 67 -4.85 25.74 6.25
N ASP A 68 -5.37 24.81 7.05
CA ASP A 68 -4.55 23.89 7.83
C ASP A 68 -3.76 22.90 6.98
N THR A 69 -4.21 22.63 5.74
CA THR A 69 -3.50 21.71 4.83
C THR A 69 -2.36 22.39 4.05
N ASN A 70 -2.15 23.69 4.21
CA ASN A 70 -1.17 24.44 3.42
C ASN A 70 0.28 24.00 3.72
N GLY A 71 1.07 23.76 2.67
CA GLY A 71 2.52 23.53 2.78
C GLY A 71 2.92 22.17 3.33
N TYR A 72 2.00 21.20 3.41
CA TYR A 72 2.31 19.82 3.73
C TYR A 72 2.67 19.04 2.47
N PHE A 73 3.63 18.12 2.61
CA PHE A 73 4.04 17.22 1.54
C PHE A 73 3.07 16.03 1.41
N LEU A 74 2.57 15.55 2.54
CA LEU A 74 1.62 14.45 2.62
C LEU A 74 0.50 14.77 3.62
N VAL A 75 -0.75 14.50 3.24
CA VAL A 75 -1.93 14.70 4.09
C VAL A 75 -2.75 13.40 4.19
N CYS A 76 -3.14 13.03 5.41
CA CYS A 76 -4.08 11.95 5.67
C CYS A 76 -5.30 12.45 6.43
N ALA A 77 -6.51 12.09 5.98
CA ALA A 77 -7.75 12.26 6.74
C ALA A 77 -8.21 10.91 7.28
N ALA A 78 -8.29 10.80 8.60
CA ALA A 78 -8.61 9.57 9.32
C ALA A 78 -9.58 9.87 10.48
N THR A 79 -10.64 10.61 10.18
CA THR A 79 -11.75 10.90 11.12
C THR A 79 -12.95 10.01 10.83
N ASP A 80 -13.84 9.87 11.81
CA ASP A 80 -15.13 9.18 11.64
C ASP A 80 -16.17 10.04 10.88
N PHE A 81 -15.81 11.26 10.48
CA PHE A 81 -16.73 12.22 9.84
C PHE A 81 -16.39 12.40 8.36
N THR A 82 -17.24 11.83 7.49
CA THR A 82 -17.08 11.88 6.03
C THR A 82 -16.97 13.30 5.48
N ASP A 83 -17.71 14.25 6.04
CA ASP A 83 -17.69 15.65 5.59
C ASP A 83 -16.33 16.32 5.86
N ILE A 84 -15.74 16.07 7.04
CA ILE A 84 -14.39 16.56 7.38
C ILE A 84 -13.37 15.92 6.45
N ASN A 85 -13.45 14.61 6.25
CA ASN A 85 -12.56 13.86 5.38
C ASN A 85 -12.59 14.40 3.93
N SER A 86 -13.79 14.67 3.40
CA SER A 86 -13.98 15.27 2.08
C SER A 86 -13.42 16.69 1.98
N ALA A 87 -13.63 17.51 3.02
CA ALA A 87 -13.08 18.86 3.07
C ALA A 87 -11.54 18.88 3.09
N VAL A 88 -10.91 17.93 3.80
CA VAL A 88 -9.45 17.76 3.77
C VAL A 88 -8.97 17.46 2.35
N PHE A 89 -9.64 16.56 1.62
CA PHE A 89 -9.25 16.22 0.26
C PHE A 89 -9.37 17.41 -0.68
N ALA A 90 -10.51 18.11 -0.68
CA ALA A 90 -10.73 19.28 -1.52
C ALA A 90 -9.68 20.37 -1.23
N GLU A 91 -9.38 20.63 0.04
CA GLU A 91 -8.38 21.64 0.37
C GLU A 91 -6.96 21.21 0.02
N ALA A 92 -6.54 20.00 0.43
CA ALA A 92 -5.18 19.52 0.23
C ALA A 92 -4.88 19.26 -1.27
N HIS A 93 -5.72 18.47 -1.94
CA HIS A 93 -5.46 18.02 -3.29
C HIS A 93 -5.90 19.02 -4.35
N GLU A 94 -7.14 19.49 -4.28
CA GLU A 94 -7.73 20.28 -5.38
C GLU A 94 -7.26 21.73 -5.35
N LYS A 95 -7.26 22.34 -4.15
CA LYS A 95 -6.84 23.73 -3.94
C LYS A 95 -5.31 23.86 -3.78
N ASN A 96 -4.72 23.09 -2.88
CA ASN A 96 -3.29 23.21 -2.54
C ASN A 96 -2.36 22.36 -3.41
N LYS A 97 -2.92 21.55 -4.33
CA LYS A 97 -2.17 20.71 -5.29
C LYS A 97 -1.22 19.69 -4.64
N ILE A 98 -1.47 19.29 -3.40
CA ILE A 98 -0.70 18.24 -2.72
C ILE A 98 -0.93 16.90 -3.44
N ARG A 99 0.15 16.23 -3.84
CA ARG A 99 0.06 14.98 -4.61
C ARG A 99 -0.16 13.74 -3.75
N LEU A 100 0.21 13.80 -2.46
CA LEU A 100 0.07 12.68 -1.54
C LEU A 100 -1.03 12.97 -0.51
N VAL A 101 -2.26 12.66 -0.89
CA VAL A 101 -3.47 12.71 -0.04
C VAL A 101 -4.11 11.34 0.08
N ASN A 102 -4.38 10.90 1.31
CA ASN A 102 -5.13 9.67 1.60
C ASN A 102 -6.30 9.96 2.54
N VAL A 103 -7.52 9.68 2.07
CA VAL A 103 -8.73 9.70 2.89
C VAL A 103 -9.11 8.26 3.22
N VAL A 104 -9.12 7.92 4.51
CA VAL A 104 -9.44 6.56 4.97
C VAL A 104 -10.83 6.15 4.48
N ASP A 105 -10.91 4.93 3.94
CA ASP A 105 -12.12 4.29 3.43
C ASP A 105 -12.86 5.00 2.27
N VAL A 106 -12.30 6.07 1.69
CA VAL A 106 -12.89 6.78 0.54
C VAL A 106 -11.91 6.81 -0.64
N ILE A 107 -11.87 5.71 -1.41
CA ILE A 107 -10.95 5.53 -2.55
C ILE A 107 -11.01 6.67 -3.58
N PRO A 108 -12.19 7.19 -4.00
CA PRO A 108 -12.24 8.29 -4.97
C PRO A 108 -11.60 9.59 -4.47
N GLN A 109 -11.44 9.74 -3.15
CA GLN A 109 -10.77 10.86 -2.49
C GLN A 109 -9.36 10.48 -2.02
N CYS A 110 -8.71 9.56 -2.74
CA CYS A 110 -7.32 9.18 -2.50
C CYS A 110 -6.47 9.42 -3.75
N THR A 111 -5.22 9.78 -3.50
CA THR A 111 -4.15 9.81 -4.51
C THR A 111 -3.16 8.66 -4.30
N PHE A 112 -3.16 8.06 -3.11
CA PHE A 112 -2.43 6.85 -2.77
C PHE A 112 -3.22 6.02 -1.76
N ALA A 113 -2.98 4.71 -1.77
CA ALA A 113 -3.41 3.77 -0.75
C ALA A 113 -2.22 3.40 0.15
N ALA A 114 -2.48 3.25 1.45
CA ALA A 114 -1.48 2.74 2.38
C ALA A 114 -1.15 1.28 2.05
N ALA A 115 0.13 0.93 2.14
CA ALA A 115 0.58 -0.44 1.94
C ALA A 115 0.36 -1.32 3.18
N SER A 116 0.16 -2.62 2.97
CA SER A 116 0.42 -3.62 4.00
C SER A 116 1.93 -3.87 4.01
N VAL A 117 2.59 -3.81 5.16
CA VAL A 117 4.06 -3.74 5.22
C VAL A 117 4.60 -4.75 6.22
N VAL A 118 5.75 -5.34 5.89
CA VAL A 118 6.57 -6.16 6.79
C VAL A 118 7.99 -5.63 6.74
N THR A 119 8.60 -5.44 7.90
CA THR A 119 9.97 -4.93 8.03
C THR A 119 10.85 -5.89 8.81
N ASP A 120 11.97 -6.32 8.24
CA ASP A 120 12.99 -7.14 8.89
C ASP A 120 14.36 -6.51 8.69
N GLY A 121 14.88 -5.86 9.75
CA GLY A 121 16.18 -5.22 9.71
C GLY A 121 16.31 -4.27 8.53
N GLU A 122 17.14 -4.64 7.55
CA GLU A 122 17.41 -3.89 6.31
C GLU A 122 16.36 -4.06 5.21
N LEU A 123 15.40 -4.98 5.35
CA LEU A 123 14.41 -5.28 4.32
C LEU A 123 13.04 -4.71 4.66
N MET A 124 12.38 -4.18 3.64
CA MET A 124 10.97 -3.82 3.68
C MET A 124 10.24 -4.53 2.55
N LEU A 125 9.11 -5.14 2.90
CA LEU A 125 8.17 -5.70 1.95
C LEU A 125 6.86 -4.93 2.04
N SER A 126 6.20 -4.74 0.90
CA SER A 126 4.82 -4.29 0.87
C SER A 126 3.93 -5.17 0.01
N ILE A 127 2.70 -5.40 0.47
CA ILE A 127 1.72 -6.26 -0.20
C ILE A 127 0.48 -5.44 -0.56
N SER A 128 0.05 -5.56 -1.82
CA SER A 128 -1.22 -5.04 -2.32
C SER A 128 -1.96 -6.11 -3.10
N THR A 129 -3.27 -6.14 -2.88
CA THR A 129 -4.23 -6.91 -3.67
C THR A 129 -5.12 -5.98 -4.51
N SER A 130 -4.63 -4.77 -4.80
CA SER A 130 -5.36 -3.71 -5.50
C SER A 130 -6.72 -3.38 -4.87
N GLY A 131 -6.84 -3.53 -3.54
CA GLY A 131 -8.07 -3.32 -2.79
C GLY A 131 -9.12 -4.44 -2.90
N LYS A 132 -8.88 -5.48 -3.72
CA LYS A 132 -9.86 -6.54 -4.01
C LYS A 132 -9.99 -7.55 -2.87
N SER A 133 -8.88 -7.93 -2.22
CA SER A 133 -8.90 -8.88 -1.11
C SER A 133 -7.98 -8.48 0.05
N PRO A 134 -8.50 -7.71 1.04
CA PRO A 134 -7.75 -7.38 2.26
C PRO A 134 -7.34 -8.61 3.08
N ALA A 135 -8.18 -9.65 3.12
CA ALA A 135 -7.89 -10.89 3.84
C ALA A 135 -6.70 -11.66 3.23
N THR A 136 -6.62 -11.76 1.90
CA THR A 136 -5.44 -12.36 1.24
C THR A 136 -4.18 -11.54 1.50
N SER A 137 -4.26 -10.21 1.42
CA SER A 137 -3.13 -9.32 1.77
C SER A 137 -2.65 -9.57 3.20
N ARG A 138 -3.59 -9.66 4.15
CA ARG A 138 -3.31 -9.95 5.56
C ARG A 138 -2.59 -11.29 5.74
N ARG A 139 -3.04 -12.37 5.10
CA ARG A 139 -2.40 -13.69 5.22
C ARG A 139 -0.99 -13.74 4.66
N ILE A 140 -0.77 -13.09 3.52
CA ILE A 140 0.57 -12.98 2.92
C ILE A 140 1.47 -12.16 3.85
N ARG A 141 0.97 -11.06 4.43
CA ARG A 141 1.70 -10.28 5.44
C ARG A 141 2.07 -11.13 6.66
N GLU A 142 1.12 -11.83 7.27
CA GLU A 142 1.37 -12.67 8.46
C GLU A 142 2.35 -13.82 8.17
N TYR A 143 2.30 -14.38 6.96
CA TYR A 143 3.31 -15.33 6.48
C TYR A 143 4.70 -14.72 6.42
N PHE A 144 4.85 -13.52 5.86
CA PHE A 144 6.15 -12.82 5.82
C PHE A 144 6.62 -12.38 7.21
N GLU A 145 5.72 -11.96 8.10
CA GLU A 145 6.05 -11.65 9.49
C GLU A 145 6.66 -12.87 10.18
N THR A 146 6.07 -14.05 9.97
CA THR A 146 6.59 -15.31 10.50
C THR A 146 7.91 -15.72 9.84
N LEU A 147 7.98 -15.66 8.51
CA LEU A 147 9.16 -16.06 7.73
C LEU A 147 10.40 -15.23 8.07
N LEU A 148 10.19 -13.94 8.32
CA LEU A 148 11.24 -12.97 8.58
C LEU A 148 11.44 -12.67 10.07
N ASN A 149 10.64 -13.28 10.95
CA ASN A 149 10.61 -12.97 12.39
C ASN A 149 10.48 -11.46 12.65
N ALA A 150 9.58 -10.81 11.90
CA ALA A 150 9.37 -9.38 11.92
C ALA A 150 8.26 -8.99 12.91
N ASP A 151 8.46 -7.86 13.60
CA ASP A 151 7.43 -7.29 14.45
C ASP A 151 6.26 -6.75 13.64
N SER A 152 5.06 -6.88 14.20
CA SER A 152 3.85 -6.36 13.60
C SER A 152 3.81 -4.83 13.72
N LEU A 153 3.52 -4.14 12.61
CA LEU A 153 3.24 -2.70 12.65
C LEU A 153 2.09 -2.33 13.60
N TYR A 154 1.20 -3.27 13.91
CA TYR A 154 0.06 -3.06 14.80
C TYR A 154 0.43 -3.01 16.28
N THR A 155 1.64 -3.43 16.65
CA THR A 155 2.14 -3.41 18.02
C THR A 155 3.22 -2.34 18.23
N LEU A 156 3.64 -1.64 17.17
CA LEU A 156 4.68 -0.60 17.28
C LEU A 156 4.21 0.60 18.09
N GLY A 157 5.13 1.13 18.91
CA GLY A 157 4.86 2.25 19.80
C GLY A 157 4.34 1.84 21.18
N TYR A 158 4.15 0.54 21.44
CA TYR A 158 3.78 0.03 22.76
C TYR A 158 4.72 -1.10 23.21
N GLU A 159 5.15 -1.07 24.47
CA GLU A 159 5.83 -2.17 25.15
C GLU A 159 5.14 -2.43 26.49
N ALA A 160 4.76 -3.68 26.76
CA ALA A 160 3.99 -4.05 27.96
C ALA A 160 2.78 -3.13 28.20
N GLU A 161 2.01 -2.87 27.14
CA GLU A 161 0.82 -2.00 27.11
C GLU A 161 1.08 -0.52 27.41
N LYS A 162 2.34 -0.07 27.42
CA LYS A 162 2.70 1.34 27.65
C LYS A 162 3.29 1.98 26.41
N PRO A 163 2.92 3.24 26.09
CA PRO A 163 3.54 3.99 25.02
C PRO A 163 5.06 4.08 25.18
N VAL A 164 5.80 3.86 24.09
CA VAL A 164 7.26 4.02 24.02
C VAL A 164 7.67 5.00 22.92
N PRO A 165 8.84 5.65 23.02
CA PRO A 165 9.30 6.57 21.99
C PRO A 165 9.46 5.89 20.63
N ILE A 166 9.06 6.57 19.57
CA ILE A 166 9.26 6.12 18.20
C ILE A 166 10.46 6.85 17.62
N LYS A 167 11.44 6.10 17.13
CA LYS A 167 12.63 6.65 16.49
C LYS A 167 12.50 6.48 14.98
N ASN A 168 12.97 7.48 14.24
CA ASN A 168 13.18 7.37 12.81
C ASN A 168 14.10 6.16 12.53
N GLN A 169 13.66 5.30 11.63
CA GLN A 169 14.40 4.13 11.21
C GLN A 169 15.00 4.33 9.80
N GLY A 170 14.85 5.49 9.17
CA GLY A 170 15.26 5.69 7.78
C GLY A 170 14.53 4.74 6.83
N LEU A 171 13.34 4.30 7.22
CA LEU A 171 12.49 3.48 6.39
C LEU A 171 11.86 4.37 5.32
N PRO A 172 11.76 3.96 4.05
CA PRO A 172 10.87 4.63 3.12
C PRO A 172 9.41 4.46 3.58
N TYR A 173 8.52 5.35 3.16
CA TYR A 173 7.08 5.25 3.41
C TYR A 173 6.40 4.58 2.21
N PRO A 174 6.06 3.27 2.30
CA PRO A 174 5.52 2.53 1.17
C PRO A 174 4.06 2.89 0.92
N VAL A 175 3.77 3.23 -0.33
CA VAL A 175 2.42 3.56 -0.81
C VAL A 175 2.14 2.88 -2.14
N TYR A 176 0.87 2.81 -2.46
CA TYR A 176 0.39 2.43 -3.78
C TYR A 176 -0.33 3.64 -4.39
N LEU A 177 0.29 4.31 -5.36
CA LEU A 177 -0.27 5.49 -6.02
C LEU A 177 -1.46 5.10 -6.90
N LEU A 178 -2.51 5.91 -6.84
CA LEU A 178 -3.70 5.81 -7.67
C LEU A 178 -3.53 6.74 -8.86
N LEU A 179 -3.01 6.21 -9.96
CA LEU A 179 -2.59 7.01 -11.12
C LEU A 179 -3.65 7.13 -12.23
N GLU A 180 -4.84 6.57 -12.04
CA GLU A 180 -5.91 6.62 -13.03
C GLU A 180 -6.18 8.07 -13.50
N ASN A 181 -6.05 8.28 -14.82
CA ASN A 181 -6.18 9.59 -15.49
C ASN A 181 -5.22 10.68 -15.00
N ARG A 182 -4.17 10.35 -14.24
CA ARG A 182 -3.16 11.30 -13.78
C ARG A 182 -2.03 11.42 -14.80
N LYS A 183 -1.61 12.65 -15.06
CA LYS A 183 -0.49 12.98 -15.93
C LYS A 183 0.83 12.56 -15.28
N CYS A 184 1.55 11.65 -15.91
CA CYS A 184 2.89 11.25 -15.53
C CYS A 184 3.86 11.58 -16.66
N VAL A 185 5.03 12.10 -16.34
CA VAL A 185 6.05 12.49 -17.32
C VAL A 185 7.26 11.61 -17.14
N VAL A 186 7.81 11.08 -18.24
CA VAL A 186 9.06 10.32 -18.25
C VAL A 186 10.07 11.07 -19.10
N LEU A 187 11.12 11.56 -18.47
CA LEU A 187 12.22 12.29 -19.08
C LEU A 187 13.40 11.34 -19.22
N CYS A 188 13.84 11.11 -20.45
CA CYS A 188 15.00 10.27 -20.70
C CYS A 188 15.69 10.67 -21.99
N GLU A 189 17.02 10.66 -21.97
CA GLU A 189 17.83 10.85 -23.17
C GLU A 189 17.77 9.60 -24.06
N GLN A 190 17.78 8.42 -23.43
CA GLN A 190 17.79 7.13 -24.12
C GLN A 190 16.67 6.22 -23.62
N LYS A 191 16.03 5.50 -24.55
CA LYS A 191 15.07 4.45 -24.20
C LYS A 191 15.81 3.19 -23.76
N THR A 192 15.95 3.02 -22.46
CA THR A 192 16.48 1.80 -21.83
C THR A 192 15.35 0.83 -21.49
N GLU A 193 15.67 -0.46 -21.28
CA GLU A 193 14.69 -1.45 -20.82
C GLU A 193 14.02 -1.06 -19.50
N GLU A 194 14.77 -0.42 -18.58
CA GLU A 194 14.23 0.05 -17.30
C GLU A 194 13.22 1.18 -17.51
N ILE A 195 13.50 2.15 -18.38
CA ILE A 195 12.55 3.21 -18.76
C ILE A 195 11.28 2.60 -19.37
N GLU A 196 11.42 1.64 -20.27
CA GLU A 196 10.27 0.96 -20.88
C GLU A 196 9.44 0.20 -19.84
N ARG A 197 10.11 -0.46 -18.88
CA ARG A 197 9.45 -1.11 -17.73
C ARG A 197 8.66 -0.11 -16.90
N ARG A 198 9.21 1.07 -16.61
CA ARG A 198 8.50 2.14 -15.86
C ARG A 198 7.32 2.69 -16.62
N VAL A 199 7.48 2.98 -17.91
CA VAL A 199 6.39 3.46 -18.77
C VAL A 199 5.26 2.43 -18.83
N SER A 200 5.60 1.15 -18.97
CA SER A 200 4.62 0.05 -18.95
C SER A 200 3.85 0.00 -17.63
N LEU A 201 4.55 0.03 -16.49
CA LEU A 201 3.94 0.00 -15.16
C LEU A 201 3.03 1.21 -14.90
N LEU A 202 3.44 2.41 -15.32
CA LEU A 202 2.62 3.63 -15.25
C LEU A 202 1.31 3.47 -16.03
N ARG A 203 1.39 2.99 -17.28
CA ARG A 203 0.22 2.77 -18.14
C ARG A 203 -0.72 1.70 -17.58
N GLN A 204 -0.18 0.58 -17.08
CA GLN A 204 -0.96 -0.48 -16.41
C GLN A 204 -1.66 0.02 -15.14
N SER A 205 -1.10 1.06 -14.50
CA SER A 205 -1.70 1.74 -13.35
C SER A 205 -2.71 2.83 -13.73
N GLY A 206 -3.04 2.98 -15.02
CA GLY A 206 -4.02 3.94 -15.52
C GLY A 206 -3.50 5.35 -15.76
N ALA A 207 -2.18 5.57 -15.70
CA ALA A 207 -1.58 6.88 -15.91
C ALA A 207 -1.67 7.33 -17.37
N SER A 208 -1.87 8.64 -17.57
CA SER A 208 -1.61 9.31 -18.84
C SER A 208 -0.12 9.64 -18.93
N VAL A 209 0.64 8.87 -19.70
CA VAL A 209 2.11 8.96 -19.74
C VAL A 209 2.57 9.81 -20.93
N LEU A 210 3.34 10.86 -20.64
CA LEU A 210 4.01 11.70 -21.63
C LEU A 210 5.52 11.47 -21.59
N CYS A 211 6.13 11.25 -22.76
CA CYS A 211 7.57 11.10 -22.93
C CYS A 211 8.06 12.20 -23.89
N PRO A 212 8.32 13.43 -23.40
CA PRO A 212 8.79 14.52 -24.25
C PRO A 212 10.23 14.28 -24.74
N ALA A 213 10.63 14.96 -25.81
CA ALA A 213 12.01 14.92 -26.30
C ALA A 213 12.94 15.74 -25.36
N PRO A 214 14.21 15.31 -25.17
CA PRO A 214 15.15 15.92 -24.22
C PRO A 214 15.37 17.44 -24.41
N ASP A 215 15.30 17.92 -25.65
CA ASP A 215 15.65 19.29 -26.02
C ASP A 215 14.50 20.32 -25.91
N THR A 216 13.42 19.97 -25.19
CA THR A 216 12.29 20.89 -25.01
C THR A 216 12.60 21.95 -23.94
N VAL A 217 13.06 23.13 -24.39
CA VAL A 217 13.19 24.36 -23.57
C VAL A 217 11.85 24.74 -22.91
N ASP A 218 10.75 24.38 -23.56
CA ASP A 218 9.41 24.58 -23.07
C ASP A 218 9.01 23.49 -22.05
N ARG A 219 9.00 23.85 -20.75
CA ARG A 219 8.62 22.97 -19.63
C ARG A 219 7.12 22.94 -19.32
N HIS A 220 6.24 23.48 -20.17
CA HIS A 220 4.78 23.38 -19.96
C HIS A 220 4.30 21.91 -19.84
N TYR A 221 5.06 20.94 -20.36
CA TYR A 221 4.75 19.53 -20.17
C TYR A 221 4.83 19.06 -18.70
N LEU A 222 5.48 19.79 -17.79
CA LEU A 222 5.50 19.49 -16.35
C LEU A 222 4.30 20.10 -15.61
N GLU A 223 3.54 21.00 -16.24
CA GLU A 223 2.35 21.58 -15.62
C GLU A 223 1.33 20.49 -15.28
N ASP A 224 0.80 20.56 -14.07
CA ASP A 224 -0.12 19.58 -13.50
C ASP A 224 0.37 18.13 -13.52
N ALA A 225 1.67 17.90 -13.72
CA ALA A 225 2.24 16.58 -13.54
C ALA A 225 1.95 16.09 -12.11
N PHE A 226 1.55 14.84 -12.01
CA PHE A 226 1.42 14.16 -10.73
C PHE A 226 2.76 13.54 -10.34
N LEU A 227 3.36 12.80 -11.26
CA LEU A 227 4.59 12.06 -11.10
C LEU A 227 5.54 12.30 -12.28
N VAL A 228 6.83 12.45 -11.99
CA VAL A 228 7.91 12.58 -12.97
C VAL A 228 8.95 11.48 -12.74
N ILE A 229 9.37 10.78 -13.79
CA ILE A 229 10.51 9.87 -13.74
C ILE A 229 11.58 10.46 -14.66
N ALA A 230 12.80 10.57 -14.16
CA ALA A 230 13.95 10.97 -14.94
C ALA A 230 15.03 9.89 -14.89
N ASP A 231 15.75 9.70 -15.99
CA ASP A 231 16.90 8.80 -16.04
C ASP A 231 18.07 9.33 -15.21
N GLU A 232 18.38 10.63 -15.33
CA GLU A 232 19.46 11.28 -14.60
C GLU A 232 18.96 12.46 -13.73
N THR A 233 19.68 12.71 -12.64
CA THR A 233 19.50 13.91 -11.80
C THR A 233 19.75 15.22 -12.57
N SER A 234 20.65 15.16 -13.56
CA SER A 234 21.01 16.28 -14.45
C SER A 234 19.85 16.71 -15.38
N THR A 235 19.00 15.75 -15.77
CA THR A 235 17.85 15.92 -16.67
C THR A 235 16.78 16.84 -16.06
N VAL A 236 16.71 16.89 -14.72
CA VAL A 236 15.83 17.78 -13.97
C VAL A 236 16.68 18.80 -13.20
N ASN A 237 17.39 19.67 -13.93
CA ASN A 237 17.92 20.90 -13.36
C ASN A 237 16.76 21.83 -12.98
N THR A 238 16.18 21.64 -11.78
CA THR A 238 15.30 22.64 -11.17
C THR A 238 15.42 22.61 -9.65
N PRO A 239 15.86 23.71 -9.00
CA PRO A 239 15.48 23.94 -7.62
C PRO A 239 13.96 24.15 -7.62
N CYS A 240 13.21 23.29 -6.93
CA CYS A 240 11.80 23.56 -6.61
C CYS A 240 11.73 24.77 -5.66
N GLU A 241 11.98 25.98 -6.17
CA GLU A 241 11.97 27.24 -5.41
C GLU A 241 10.57 27.59 -4.88
N ASN A 242 9.53 26.82 -5.22
CA ASN A 242 8.13 27.08 -4.86
C ASN A 242 7.34 25.85 -4.38
N GLY A 243 7.99 24.92 -3.69
CA GLY A 243 7.33 23.75 -3.11
C GLY A 243 6.96 22.69 -4.14
N ASP A 244 7.20 21.44 -3.80
CA ASP A 244 7.11 20.31 -4.72
C ASP A 244 5.68 20.18 -5.30
N ARG A 245 5.50 20.52 -6.58
CA ARG A 245 4.21 20.45 -7.29
C ARG A 245 3.91 19.08 -7.89
N PHE A 246 4.87 18.16 -7.82
CA PHE A 246 4.79 16.78 -8.28
C PHE A 246 5.73 15.91 -7.45
N ILE A 247 5.52 14.59 -7.46
CA ILE A 247 6.50 13.64 -6.95
C ILE A 247 7.45 13.25 -8.09
N TRP A 248 8.72 13.06 -7.80
CA TRP A 248 9.71 12.63 -8.78
C TRP A 248 10.57 11.45 -8.30
N GLU A 249 11.11 10.74 -9.27
CA GLU A 249 12.08 9.65 -9.14
C GLU A 249 13.23 9.86 -10.14
N TYR A 250 14.45 9.58 -9.69
CA TYR A 250 15.64 9.50 -10.52
C TYR A 250 16.09 8.04 -10.56
N LEU A 251 16.37 7.51 -11.76
CA LEU A 251 16.76 6.12 -11.91
C LEU A 251 18.24 5.88 -11.56
N ASP A 252 19.12 6.85 -11.85
CA ASP A 252 20.55 6.83 -11.51
C ASP A 252 20.81 7.01 -10.01
N GLU A 253 20.05 7.91 -9.37
CA GLU A 253 20.16 8.23 -7.95
C GLU A 253 18.80 8.24 -7.23
N PRO A 254 18.21 7.06 -6.95
CA PRO A 254 16.88 6.94 -6.34
C PRO A 254 16.70 7.73 -5.03
N GLY A 255 17.78 7.92 -4.27
CA GLY A 255 17.77 8.67 -3.00
C GLY A 255 17.58 10.19 -3.16
N ALA A 256 17.89 10.76 -4.33
CA ALA A 256 17.65 12.17 -4.64
C ALA A 256 16.18 12.47 -5.02
N GLY A 257 15.40 11.40 -5.25
CA GLY A 257 13.97 11.45 -5.53
C GLY A 257 13.11 11.81 -4.31
N THR A 258 11.87 12.25 -4.57
CA THR A 258 10.83 12.20 -3.52
C THR A 258 10.30 10.77 -3.31
N HIS A 259 10.54 9.88 -4.28
CA HIS A 259 10.23 8.48 -4.18
C HIS A 259 11.15 7.66 -5.09
N PHE A 260 11.15 6.35 -4.85
CA PHE A 260 11.64 5.38 -5.81
C PHE A 260 10.62 4.24 -5.95
N THR A 261 10.68 3.52 -7.06
CA THR A 261 9.87 2.32 -7.25
C THR A 261 10.66 1.10 -6.80
N PRO A 262 10.13 0.30 -5.86
CA PRO A 262 10.82 -0.88 -5.33
C PRO A 262 10.89 -2.03 -6.35
N HIS A 263 11.68 -3.06 -6.05
CA HIS A 263 11.64 -4.31 -6.81
C HIS A 263 10.27 -4.97 -6.66
N LEU A 264 9.74 -5.54 -7.75
CA LEU A 264 8.38 -6.07 -7.78
C LEU A 264 8.37 -7.57 -8.06
N VAL A 265 7.38 -8.22 -7.46
CA VAL A 265 6.89 -9.57 -7.74
C VAL A 265 5.39 -9.43 -7.94
N THR A 266 4.92 -9.77 -9.14
CA THR A 266 3.53 -9.49 -9.55
C THR A 266 2.83 -10.73 -10.06
N ASP A 267 1.56 -10.87 -9.72
CA ASP A 267 0.64 -11.87 -10.27
C ASP A 267 -0.75 -11.22 -10.40
N ASP A 268 -1.02 -10.65 -11.58
CA ASP A 268 -2.13 -9.75 -11.88
C ASP A 268 -2.35 -8.66 -10.80
N ASN A 269 -3.37 -8.83 -9.95
CA ASN A 269 -3.75 -7.88 -8.91
C ASN A 269 -2.92 -8.00 -7.63
N LEU A 270 -2.10 -9.05 -7.49
CA LEU A 270 -1.13 -9.18 -6.41
C LEU A 270 0.16 -8.44 -6.78
N ILE A 271 0.55 -7.50 -5.93
CA ILE A 271 1.83 -6.80 -6.03
C ILE A 271 2.54 -6.98 -4.69
N ILE A 272 3.68 -7.66 -4.72
CA ILE A 272 4.62 -7.72 -3.62
C ILE A 272 5.82 -6.88 -4.02
N SER A 273 6.10 -5.86 -3.24
CA SER A 273 7.30 -5.03 -3.42
C SER A 273 8.34 -5.38 -2.39
N VAL A 274 9.61 -5.33 -2.78
CA VAL A 274 10.76 -5.57 -1.93
C VAL A 274 11.72 -4.40 -2.10
N ALA A 275 12.14 -3.80 -0.99
CA ALA A 275 13.21 -2.82 -0.98
C ALA A 275 14.15 -3.04 0.20
N ALA A 276 15.33 -2.47 0.07
CA ALA A 276 16.29 -2.34 1.15
C ALA A 276 16.25 -0.93 1.75
N ARG A 277 16.62 -0.81 3.04
CA ARG A 277 16.81 0.49 3.72
C ARG A 277 18.05 1.23 3.25
N SER A 278 19.09 0.48 2.90
CA SER A 278 20.39 1.01 2.49
C SER A 278 20.88 0.30 1.23
N SER A 279 21.85 0.91 0.56
CA SER A 279 22.54 0.31 -0.58
C SER A 279 23.19 -1.03 -0.26
N ALA A 280 23.60 -1.24 1.01
CA ALA A 280 24.16 -2.51 1.48
C ALA A 280 23.12 -3.64 1.51
N GLY A 281 21.83 -3.32 1.64
CA GLY A 281 20.75 -4.30 1.63
C GLY A 281 20.22 -4.64 0.23
N THR A 282 20.62 -3.91 -0.82
CA THR A 282 20.09 -4.08 -2.19
C THR A 282 20.28 -5.49 -2.73
N GLU A 283 21.43 -6.12 -2.48
CA GLU A 283 21.68 -7.49 -2.91
C GLU A 283 20.74 -8.49 -2.20
N LYS A 284 20.52 -8.30 -0.88
CA LYS A 284 19.59 -9.11 -0.09
C LYS A 284 18.15 -8.95 -0.59
N ALA A 285 17.76 -7.73 -0.95
CA ALA A 285 16.44 -7.44 -1.51
C ALA A 285 16.23 -8.14 -2.87
N GLU A 286 17.21 -8.09 -3.78
CA GLU A 286 17.11 -8.78 -5.08
C GLU A 286 17.11 -10.31 -4.94
N GLN A 287 17.91 -10.87 -4.02
CA GLN A 287 17.88 -12.30 -3.72
C GLN A 287 16.51 -12.73 -3.17
N LEU A 288 15.93 -11.95 -2.27
CA LEU A 288 14.58 -12.21 -1.76
C LEU A 288 13.53 -12.09 -2.88
N ARG A 289 13.59 -11.03 -3.69
CA ARG A 289 12.71 -10.85 -4.86
C ARG A 289 12.72 -12.08 -5.77
N LYS A 290 13.89 -12.62 -6.12
CA LYS A 290 14.02 -13.84 -6.94
C LYS A 290 13.38 -15.06 -6.28
N LYS A 291 13.54 -15.24 -4.98
CA LYS A 291 12.90 -16.34 -4.24
C LYS A 291 11.37 -16.21 -4.25
N LEU A 292 10.88 -15.00 -4.02
CA LEU A 292 9.44 -14.70 -4.04
C LEU A 292 8.85 -14.85 -5.45
N ALA A 293 9.59 -14.47 -6.48
CA ALA A 293 9.17 -14.63 -7.87
C ALA A 293 8.78 -16.08 -8.18
N ASN A 294 9.62 -17.04 -7.78
CA ASN A 294 9.35 -18.47 -7.96
C ASN A 294 8.03 -18.94 -7.30
N GLN A 295 7.64 -18.32 -6.19
CA GLN A 295 6.45 -18.71 -5.42
C GLN A 295 5.20 -17.95 -5.82
N PHE A 296 5.31 -16.68 -6.22
CA PHE A 296 4.16 -15.79 -6.39
C PHE A 296 3.90 -15.41 -7.84
N GLU A 297 4.92 -15.24 -8.70
CA GLU A 297 4.68 -14.83 -10.09
C GLU A 297 3.92 -15.91 -10.86
N ASN A 298 2.82 -15.53 -11.48
CA ASN A 298 1.97 -16.39 -12.32
C ASN A 298 1.52 -17.70 -11.64
N ASN A 299 1.37 -17.70 -10.30
CA ASN A 299 1.00 -18.87 -9.51
C ASN A 299 -0.49 -18.88 -9.10
N GLY A 300 -1.28 -17.96 -9.67
CA GLY A 300 -2.74 -17.93 -9.56
C GLY A 300 -3.30 -17.18 -8.34
N TYR A 301 -2.45 -16.47 -7.61
CA TYR A 301 -2.89 -15.50 -6.60
C TYR A 301 -3.68 -14.37 -7.25
N GLY A 302 -3.27 -13.92 -8.43
CA GLY A 302 -3.97 -12.90 -9.21
C GLY A 302 -5.42 -13.29 -9.51
N ALA A 303 -5.59 -14.47 -10.10
CA ALA A 303 -6.89 -15.07 -10.38
C ALA A 303 -7.73 -15.28 -9.11
N PHE A 304 -7.11 -15.72 -8.01
CA PHE A 304 -7.80 -15.90 -6.74
C PHE A 304 -8.30 -14.58 -6.13
N ILE A 305 -7.47 -13.54 -6.17
CA ILE A 305 -7.85 -12.20 -5.71
C ILE A 305 -8.99 -11.63 -6.56
N GLU A 306 -8.95 -11.83 -7.88
CA GLU A 306 -10.04 -11.45 -8.78
C GLU A 306 -11.34 -12.17 -8.42
N PHE A 307 -11.27 -13.49 -8.22
CA PHE A 307 -12.40 -14.32 -7.85
C PHE A 307 -13.07 -13.83 -6.56
N LEU A 308 -12.29 -13.57 -5.50
CA LEU A 308 -12.82 -13.03 -4.25
C LEU A 308 -13.41 -11.62 -4.44
N GLY A 309 -12.74 -10.77 -5.21
CA GLY A 309 -13.18 -9.41 -5.52
C GLY A 309 -14.54 -9.39 -6.23
N ALA A 310 -14.76 -10.31 -7.17
CA ALA A 310 -16.02 -10.43 -7.92
C ALA A 310 -17.22 -10.85 -7.06
N ARG A 311 -16.99 -11.41 -5.85
CA ARG A 311 -18.04 -11.79 -4.89
C ARG A 311 -18.30 -10.72 -3.83
N ARG A 312 -17.53 -9.63 -3.83
CA ARG A 312 -17.61 -8.59 -2.79
C ARG A 312 -19.00 -7.97 -2.69
N SER A 313 -19.63 -7.63 -3.82
CA SER A 313 -20.96 -7.00 -3.83
C SER A 313 -22.03 -7.91 -3.24
N GLU A 314 -21.99 -9.21 -3.57
CA GLU A 314 -22.90 -10.23 -3.03
C GLU A 314 -22.71 -10.39 -1.52
N ILE A 315 -21.46 -10.55 -1.05
CA ILE A 315 -21.14 -10.68 0.38
C ILE A 315 -21.53 -9.42 1.16
N LEU A 316 -21.38 -8.23 0.57
CA LEU A 316 -21.81 -6.96 1.18
C LEU A 316 -23.32 -6.90 1.41
N GLN A 317 -24.11 -7.48 0.51
CA GLN A 317 -25.56 -7.55 0.63
C GLN A 317 -25.99 -8.60 1.66
N SER A 318 -25.29 -9.74 1.74
CA SER A 318 -25.62 -10.83 2.66
C SER A 318 -25.22 -10.56 4.11
N PHE A 319 -24.18 -9.75 4.37
CA PHE A 319 -23.65 -9.53 5.72
C PHE A 319 -23.59 -8.04 6.08
N PRO A 320 -24.39 -7.57 7.07
CA PRO A 320 -24.53 -6.14 7.35
C PRO A 320 -23.31 -5.54 8.06
N THR A 321 -22.61 -6.32 8.90
CA THR A 321 -21.49 -5.81 9.70
C THR A 321 -20.13 -6.09 9.05
N PRO A 322 -19.16 -5.16 9.15
CA PRO A 322 -17.79 -5.39 8.66
C PRO A 322 -17.15 -6.65 9.22
N LYS A 323 -17.40 -6.96 10.51
CA LYS A 323 -16.87 -8.15 11.17
C LYS A 323 -17.39 -9.43 10.52
N LYS A 324 -18.70 -9.57 10.34
CA LYS A 324 -19.29 -10.76 9.69
C LYS A 324 -18.78 -10.95 8.26
N ARG A 325 -18.57 -9.85 7.53
CA ARG A 325 -17.97 -9.90 6.18
C ARG A 325 -16.55 -10.43 6.22
N ALA A 326 -15.72 -9.93 7.14
CA ALA A 326 -14.36 -10.41 7.31
C ALA A 326 -14.34 -11.91 7.68
N ASP A 327 -15.15 -12.32 8.65
CA ASP A 327 -15.27 -13.72 9.08
C ASP A 327 -15.68 -14.64 7.91
N PHE A 328 -16.57 -14.18 7.03
CA PHE A 328 -16.98 -14.95 5.85
C PHE A 328 -15.87 -15.07 4.80
N PHE A 329 -15.11 -14.00 4.53
CA PHE A 329 -13.95 -14.10 3.64
C PHE A 329 -12.89 -15.05 4.21
N GLU A 330 -12.64 -15.03 5.51
CA GLU A 330 -11.72 -15.99 6.15
C GLU A 330 -12.22 -17.43 6.00
N LEU A 331 -13.52 -17.68 6.18
CA LEU A 331 -14.13 -18.99 5.95
C LEU A 331 -13.95 -19.46 4.50
N LEU A 332 -14.18 -18.59 3.52
CA LEU A 332 -13.96 -18.90 2.10
C LEU A 332 -12.50 -19.28 1.83
N ILE A 333 -11.57 -18.47 2.32
CA ILE A 333 -10.14 -18.71 2.10
C ILE A 333 -9.69 -19.98 2.82
N ASP A 334 -10.20 -20.28 4.02
CA ASP A 334 -9.87 -21.49 4.78
C ASP A 334 -10.50 -22.76 4.24
N SER A 335 -11.43 -22.68 3.29
CA SER A 335 -12.18 -23.84 2.80
C SER A 335 -11.29 -24.86 2.09
N VAL A 336 -11.23 -26.06 2.66
CA VAL A 336 -10.59 -27.28 2.14
C VAL A 336 -11.62 -28.41 2.16
N GLU A 337 -11.63 -29.28 1.15
CA GLU A 337 -12.42 -30.51 1.16
C GLU A 337 -11.70 -31.62 1.95
N ASP A 338 -12.49 -32.41 2.69
CA ASP A 338 -12.01 -33.39 3.68
C ASP A 338 -11.09 -34.50 3.09
N THR A 339 -11.08 -34.68 1.78
CA THR A 339 -10.31 -35.73 1.08
C THR A 339 -9.12 -35.14 0.31
N VAL A 340 -8.01 -34.90 0.99
CA VAL A 340 -6.72 -34.65 0.32
C VAL A 340 -5.99 -35.97 0.12
N SER A 341 -5.69 -36.36 -1.11
CA SER A 341 -4.87 -37.54 -1.39
C SER A 341 -3.42 -37.31 -0.93
N GLY A 342 -2.86 -38.23 -0.14
CA GLY A 342 -1.42 -38.28 0.17
C GLY A 342 -0.95 -37.58 1.46
N LEU A 343 -1.84 -37.03 2.30
CA LEU A 343 -1.48 -36.49 3.62
C LEU A 343 -1.91 -37.40 4.77
N GLN A 344 -1.06 -37.56 5.80
CA GLN A 344 -1.39 -38.32 7.02
C GLN A 344 -2.52 -37.70 7.84
N THR A 345 -2.70 -36.37 7.74
CA THR A 345 -3.83 -35.61 8.29
C THR A 345 -4.24 -34.53 7.31
N PRO A 346 -5.52 -34.46 6.86
CA PRO A 346 -5.96 -33.42 5.94
C PRO A 346 -5.87 -32.03 6.60
N PRO A 347 -5.40 -31.00 5.87
CA PRO A 347 -5.28 -29.66 6.43
C PRO A 347 -6.67 -29.09 6.68
N THR A 348 -6.88 -28.55 7.88
CA THR A 348 -8.15 -27.93 8.29
C THR A 348 -8.31 -26.50 7.75
N LYS A 349 -7.25 -25.94 7.15
CA LYS A 349 -7.19 -24.60 6.56
C LYS A 349 -6.32 -24.59 5.32
N CYS A 350 -6.71 -23.78 4.32
CA CYS A 350 -5.89 -23.58 3.13
C CYS A 350 -4.61 -22.80 3.46
N CYS A 351 -3.47 -23.31 3.02
CA CYS A 351 -2.17 -22.64 3.17
C CYS A 351 -1.89 -21.61 2.08
N LEU A 352 -2.78 -21.44 1.08
CA LEU A 352 -2.58 -20.58 -0.11
C LEU A 352 -1.29 -20.88 -0.89
N GLY A 353 -0.70 -22.07 -0.73
CA GLY A 353 0.62 -22.36 -1.29
C GLY A 353 1.78 -21.60 -0.62
N LEU A 354 1.53 -20.98 0.54
CA LEU A 354 2.54 -20.20 1.28
C LEU A 354 3.57 -21.10 1.95
N THR A 355 3.12 -22.18 2.61
CA THR A 355 4.00 -23.13 3.30
C THR A 355 4.52 -24.25 2.40
N ASN A 356 3.79 -24.54 1.31
CA ASN A 356 4.18 -25.51 0.29
C ASN A 356 3.64 -25.04 -1.07
N PRO A 357 4.49 -24.45 -1.94
CA PRO A 357 4.07 -24.00 -3.27
C PRO A 357 3.48 -25.11 -4.15
N GLU A 358 3.92 -26.35 -3.95
CA GLU A 358 3.45 -27.55 -4.66
C GLU A 358 2.16 -28.15 -4.07
N CYS A 359 1.52 -27.48 -3.10
CA CYS A 359 0.29 -27.95 -2.47
C CYS A 359 -0.83 -28.21 -3.48
N SER A 360 -1.33 -29.44 -3.55
CA SER A 360 -2.43 -29.85 -4.44
C SER A 360 -3.73 -30.18 -3.71
N ALA A 361 -3.90 -29.70 -2.47
CA ALA A 361 -5.11 -29.93 -1.69
C ALA A 361 -6.38 -29.43 -2.42
N GLU A 362 -7.48 -30.17 -2.33
CA GLU A 362 -8.78 -29.74 -2.84
C GLU A 362 -9.29 -28.58 -1.97
N CYS A 363 -9.11 -27.35 -2.44
CA CYS A 363 -9.44 -26.13 -1.70
C CYS A 363 -9.75 -25.00 -2.67
N LEU A 364 -10.42 -23.95 -2.18
CA LEU A 364 -10.89 -22.86 -3.02
C LEU A 364 -9.75 -22.22 -3.84
N PHE A 365 -8.59 -21.98 -3.22
CA PHE A 365 -7.42 -21.43 -3.91
C PHE A 365 -6.93 -22.32 -5.05
N ASN A 366 -6.77 -23.63 -4.79
CA ASN A 366 -6.32 -24.59 -5.80
C ASN A 366 -7.34 -24.79 -6.91
N TRP A 367 -8.63 -24.70 -6.63
CA TRP A 367 -9.65 -24.72 -7.68
C TRP A 367 -9.55 -23.51 -8.58
N VAL A 368 -9.45 -22.31 -8.02
CA VAL A 368 -9.38 -21.08 -8.80
C VAL A 368 -8.11 -21.03 -9.64
N ARG A 369 -6.92 -21.30 -9.07
CA ARG A 369 -5.67 -21.24 -9.84
C ARG A 369 -5.55 -22.30 -10.94
N ASN A 370 -6.27 -23.42 -10.80
CA ASN A 370 -6.34 -24.47 -11.82
C ASN A 370 -7.57 -24.34 -12.75
N GLY A 371 -8.28 -23.22 -12.71
CA GLY A 371 -9.43 -22.96 -13.61
C GLY A 371 -10.71 -23.73 -13.30
N ARG A 372 -10.81 -24.43 -12.15
CA ARG A 372 -12.01 -25.17 -11.70
C ARG A 372 -13.05 -24.23 -11.08
N LEU A 373 -13.47 -23.21 -11.83
CA LEU A 373 -14.35 -22.15 -11.35
C LEU A 373 -15.76 -22.64 -10.99
N GLU A 374 -16.27 -23.68 -11.65
CA GLU A 374 -17.57 -24.27 -11.31
C GLU A 374 -17.59 -24.83 -9.88
N HIS A 375 -16.53 -25.51 -9.46
CA HIS A 375 -16.39 -26.06 -8.11
C HIS A 375 -16.27 -24.93 -7.08
N ALA A 376 -15.44 -23.93 -7.39
CA ALA A 376 -15.27 -22.74 -6.56
C ALA A 376 -16.60 -22.00 -6.34
N ASN A 377 -17.39 -21.80 -7.41
CA ASN A 377 -18.69 -21.15 -7.34
C ASN A 377 -19.71 -21.96 -6.53
N ALA A 378 -19.76 -23.28 -6.74
CA ALA A 378 -20.66 -24.17 -6.00
C ALA A 378 -20.39 -24.12 -4.49
N LEU A 379 -19.12 -24.07 -4.07
CA LEU A 379 -18.75 -23.90 -2.67
C LEU A 379 -19.24 -22.55 -2.11
N VAL A 380 -19.01 -21.45 -2.83
CA VAL A 380 -19.43 -20.11 -2.39
C VAL A 380 -20.95 -20.07 -2.19
N SER A 381 -21.73 -20.55 -3.15
CA SER A 381 -23.20 -20.59 -3.04
C SER A 381 -23.64 -21.43 -1.84
N LYS A 382 -23.07 -22.62 -1.64
CA LYS A 382 -23.38 -23.49 -0.49
C LYS A 382 -23.10 -22.80 0.85
N LEU A 383 -22.00 -22.05 0.95
CA LEU A 383 -21.64 -21.33 2.18
C LEU A 383 -22.52 -20.11 2.43
N LEU A 384 -22.92 -19.38 1.38
CA LEU A 384 -23.88 -18.29 1.47
C LEU A 384 -25.25 -18.81 1.93
N ASP A 385 -25.76 -19.89 1.33
CA ASP A 385 -27.04 -20.50 1.70
C ASP A 385 -27.05 -20.91 3.19
N LYS A 386 -25.96 -21.54 3.66
CA LYS A 386 -25.82 -21.92 5.06
C LYS A 386 -25.79 -20.71 6.00
N ALA A 387 -25.11 -19.63 5.59
CA ALA A 387 -25.05 -18.41 6.39
C ALA A 387 -26.40 -17.71 6.50
N HIS A 388 -27.19 -17.72 5.42
CA HIS A 388 -28.57 -17.19 5.40
C HIS A 388 -29.53 -18.00 6.28
N GLN A 389 -29.31 -19.31 6.43
CA GLN A 389 -30.10 -20.15 7.34
C GLN A 389 -29.76 -19.97 8.83
N CYS A 390 -28.56 -19.45 9.14
CA CYS A 390 -28.08 -19.24 10.51
C CYS A 390 -28.29 -17.79 11.03
N CYS A 391 -28.62 -16.85 10.15
CA CYS A 391 -28.95 -15.46 10.48
C CYS A 391 -30.47 -15.30 10.61
#